data_AF-K1NKT3-F1
#
_entry.id   AF-K1NKT3-F1
#
_cell.length_a   1.000
_cell.length_b   1.000
_cell.length_c   1.000
_cell.angle_alpha   90.00
_cell.angle_beta   90.00
_cell.angle_gamma   90.00
#
_symmetry.space_group_name_H-M   'P 1'
#
loop_
_entity.id
_entity.type
_entity.pdbx_description
1 polymer ?
#
loop_
_entity_poly.entity_id
_entity_poly.type
_entity_poly.pdbx_seq_one_letter_code
_entity_poly.pdbx_strand_id
1 'polypeptide(L)'
;MIVVMNVLGLKCEVAPFYVTPRRPAIHHTMGGLVIDTKAHVLNKDGQIIAGLYSAGENAGGIHAGNRLGGNSLADIFTFGRIAANTAYEDKHVTDVITGASQK
;
A
#
# COMPACT_ATOMS: atom_id res chain seq x y z
N MET A 1 24.92 -18.96 0.49
CA MET A 1 23.89 -19.69 -0.30
C MET A 1 24.03 -19.25 -1.75
N ILE A 2 24.61 -20.10 -2.60
CA ILE A 2 24.65 -19.85 -4.06
C ILE A 2 23.35 -20.43 -4.61
N VAL A 3 22.40 -19.56 -4.96
CA VAL A 3 21.14 -19.99 -5.55
C VAL A 3 21.27 -19.84 -7.06
N VAL A 4 21.51 -20.94 -7.78
CA VAL A 4 21.33 -20.99 -9.24
C VAL A 4 19.93 -21.54 -9.48
N MET A 5 18.92 -20.67 -9.37
CA MET A 5 17.53 -21.04 -9.63
C MET A 5 17.21 -20.75 -11.10
N ASN A 6 17.06 -21.82 -11.89
CA ASN A 6 16.64 -21.74 -13.29
C ASN A 6 15.11 -21.71 -13.40
N VAL A 7 14.48 -20.64 -12.91
CA VAL A 7 13.00 -20.48 -12.96
C VAL A 7 12.51 -20.08 -14.36
N LEU A 8 13.38 -19.52 -15.21
CA LEU A 8 13.04 -18.97 -16.52
C LEU A 8 13.68 -19.71 -17.72
N GLY A 9 14.34 -20.84 -17.49
CA GLY A 9 15.09 -21.55 -18.54
C GLY A 9 16.40 -20.86 -18.97
N LEU A 10 16.76 -19.74 -18.34
CA LEU A 10 17.94 -18.95 -18.68
C LEU A 10 19.21 -19.59 -18.12
N LYS A 11 20.19 -19.82 -18.98
CA LYS A 11 21.51 -20.32 -18.61
C LYS A 11 22.53 -19.20 -18.53
N CYS A 12 23.43 -19.28 -17.55
CA CYS A 12 24.54 -18.35 -17.38
C CYS A 12 25.80 -19.00 -17.97
N GLU A 13 26.05 -18.80 -19.28
CA GLU A 13 27.10 -19.51 -20.03
C GLU A 13 28.27 -18.60 -20.47
N VAL A 14 28.06 -17.28 -20.49
CA VAL A 14 29.02 -16.31 -21.02
C VAL A 14 29.70 -15.55 -19.88
N ALA A 15 31.04 -15.56 -19.86
CA ALA A 15 31.86 -14.83 -18.91
C ALA A 15 31.92 -13.32 -19.23
N PRO A 16 32.18 -12.43 -18.24
CA PRO A 16 32.54 -12.73 -16.86
C PRO A 16 31.36 -13.08 -15.95
N PHE A 17 31.59 -13.96 -14.97
CA PHE A 17 30.59 -14.33 -13.96
C PHE A 17 30.70 -13.45 -12.72
N TYR A 18 29.55 -13.16 -12.10
CA TYR A 18 29.47 -12.29 -10.92
C TYR A 18 28.81 -13.03 -9.75
N VAL A 19 29.36 -12.86 -8.55
CA VAL A 19 28.83 -13.44 -7.31
C VAL A 19 28.71 -12.35 -6.24
N THR A 20 27.59 -12.32 -5.53
CA THR A 20 27.40 -11.40 -4.39
C THR A 20 26.84 -12.16 -3.18
N PRO A 21 27.40 -11.98 -1.98
CA PRO A 21 26.81 -12.54 -0.77
C PRO A 21 25.48 -11.85 -0.45
N ARG A 22 24.49 -12.62 -0.02
CA ARG A 22 23.15 -12.12 0.35
C ARG A 22 22.76 -12.62 1.74
N ARG A 23 22.03 -11.80 2.50
CA ARG A 23 21.37 -12.15 3.76
C ARG A 23 19.97 -11.54 3.80
N PRO A 24 18.99 -12.17 4.48
CA PRO A 24 17.69 -11.56 4.72
C PRO A 24 17.81 -10.24 5.51
N ALA A 25 16.89 -9.33 5.24
CA ALA A 25 16.73 -8.07 5.98
C ALA A 25 15.22 -7.77 6.12
N ILE A 26 14.86 -6.98 7.14
CA ILE A 26 13.50 -6.44 7.26
C ILE A 26 13.23 -5.58 6.02
N HIS A 27 12.09 -5.79 5.37
CA HIS A 27 11.81 -5.21 4.06
C HIS A 27 10.48 -4.47 3.97
N HIS A 28 9.41 -5.00 4.56
CA HIS A 28 8.07 -4.46 4.42
C HIS A 28 7.16 -4.92 5.57
N THR A 29 6.28 -4.04 6.06
CA THR A 29 5.24 -4.36 7.03
C THR A 29 3.88 -4.43 6.36
N MET A 30 3.32 -5.63 6.20
CA MET A 30 2.03 -5.84 5.52
C MET A 30 0.80 -5.41 6.35
N GLY A 31 0.98 -5.21 7.66
CA GLY A 31 -0.06 -4.69 8.54
C GLY A 31 -0.14 -3.16 8.49
N GLY A 32 -1.11 -2.58 9.19
CA GLY A 32 -1.31 -1.13 9.21
C GLY A 32 -2.73 -0.76 9.65
N LEU A 33 -3.12 0.47 9.36
CA LEU A 33 -4.48 0.96 9.57
C LEU A 33 -5.44 0.19 8.67
N VAL A 34 -6.54 -0.31 9.23
CA VAL A 34 -7.59 -0.97 8.44
C VAL A 34 -8.30 0.08 7.61
N ILE A 35 -8.38 -0.16 6.30
CA ILE A 35 -9.07 0.73 5.37
C ILE A 35 -10.17 0.00 4.60
N ASP A 36 -11.18 0.75 4.14
CA ASP A 36 -12.13 0.27 3.14
C ASP A 36 -11.59 0.48 1.70
N THR A 37 -12.39 0.14 0.70
CA THR A 37 -12.02 0.29 -0.72
C THR A 37 -11.95 1.74 -1.20
N LYS A 38 -12.39 2.69 -0.38
CA LYS A 38 -12.29 4.14 -0.59
C LYS A 38 -11.17 4.77 0.24
N ALA A 39 -10.33 3.95 0.89
CA ALA A 39 -9.21 4.38 1.71
C ALA A 39 -9.59 5.14 3.00
N HIS A 40 -10.83 5.03 3.47
CA HIS A 40 -11.21 5.52 4.80
C HIS A 40 -10.57 4.66 5.87
N VAL A 41 -10.05 5.28 6.93
CA VAL A 41 -9.59 4.52 8.10
C VAL A 41 -10.78 4.09 8.94
N LEU A 42 -10.80 2.81 9.31
CA LEU A 42 -11.83 2.22 10.16
C LEU A 42 -11.39 2.16 11.62
N ASN A 43 -12.31 2.44 12.53
CA ASN A 43 -12.12 2.21 13.96
C ASN A 43 -12.26 0.71 14.31
N LYS A 44 -12.14 0.38 15.60
CA LYS A 44 -12.20 -1.02 16.07
C LYS A 44 -13.57 -1.69 15.85
N ASP A 45 -14.62 -0.89 15.72
CA ASP A 45 -15.98 -1.35 15.46
C ASP A 45 -16.30 -1.43 13.95
N GLY A 46 -15.31 -1.17 13.09
CA GLY A 46 -15.47 -1.19 11.63
C GLY A 46 -16.13 0.06 11.04
N GLN A 47 -16.25 1.15 11.82
CA GLN A 47 -16.87 2.40 11.39
C GLN A 47 -15.81 3.38 10.87
N ILE A 48 -16.19 4.19 9.88
CA ILE A 48 -15.31 5.22 9.30
C ILE A 48 -14.97 6.29 10.33
N ILE A 49 -13.68 6.61 10.45
CA ILE A 49 -13.20 7.80 11.16
C ILE A 49 -13.23 8.98 10.17
N ALA A 50 -14.21 9.87 10.34
CA ALA A 50 -14.43 10.99 9.42
C ALA A 50 -13.16 11.85 9.24
N GLY A 51 -12.80 12.13 7.99
CA GLY A 51 -11.64 12.94 7.63
C GLY A 51 -10.29 12.24 7.73
N LEU A 52 -10.24 10.96 8.13
CA LEU A 52 -9.01 10.19 8.23
C LEU A 52 -8.90 9.14 7.11
N TYR A 53 -7.84 9.23 6.32
CA TYR A 53 -7.55 8.37 5.19
C TYR A 53 -6.14 7.79 5.30
N SER A 54 -5.92 6.60 4.76
CA SER A 54 -4.59 5.97 4.72
C SER A 54 -4.37 5.24 3.40
N ALA A 55 -3.14 5.24 2.91
CA ALA A 55 -2.75 4.57 1.67
C ALA A 55 -1.29 4.12 1.74
N GLY A 56 -0.93 3.13 0.92
CA GLY A 56 0.42 2.58 0.88
C GLY A 56 0.73 1.66 2.06
N GLU A 57 2.01 1.53 2.42
CA GLU A 57 2.47 0.61 3.47
C GLU A 57 1.88 0.90 4.87
N ASN A 58 1.36 2.10 5.12
CA ASN A 58 0.66 2.40 6.36
C ASN A 58 -0.77 1.80 6.41
N ALA A 59 -1.33 1.41 5.26
CA ALA A 59 -2.62 0.74 5.15
C ALA A 59 -2.46 -0.78 5.22
N GLY A 60 -3.17 -1.39 6.17
CA GLY A 60 -3.17 -2.82 6.38
C GLY A 60 -4.26 -3.55 5.57
N GLY A 61 -4.08 -4.85 5.39
CA GLY A 61 -5.09 -5.75 4.80
C GLY A 61 -4.89 -6.05 3.31
N ILE A 62 -4.23 -5.17 2.56
CA ILE A 62 -4.00 -5.32 1.11
C ILE A 62 -3.06 -6.51 0.80
N HIS A 63 -2.09 -6.75 1.66
CA HIS A 63 -1.03 -7.74 1.43
C HIS A 63 -1.11 -8.97 2.36
N ALA A 64 -2.13 -9.03 3.22
CA ALA A 64 -2.35 -10.11 4.18
C ALA A 64 -1.04 -10.56 4.88
N GLY A 65 -0.72 -11.86 4.84
CA GLY A 65 0.48 -12.41 5.47
C GLY A 65 1.77 -12.26 4.65
N ASN A 66 1.69 -11.97 3.34
CA ASN A 66 2.86 -11.89 2.48
C ASN A 66 2.60 -11.02 1.24
N ARG A 67 3.43 -9.99 1.06
CA ARG A 67 3.38 -9.14 -0.12
C ARG A 67 4.15 -9.75 -1.30
N LEU A 68 3.54 -9.73 -2.49
CA LEU A 68 4.22 -10.07 -3.75
C LEU A 68 5.15 -8.93 -4.24
N GLY A 69 6.27 -9.31 -4.88
CA GLY A 69 7.19 -8.36 -5.49
C GLY A 69 6.49 -7.43 -6.49
N GLY A 70 6.74 -6.13 -6.41
CA GLY A 70 6.09 -5.11 -7.25
C GLY A 70 4.77 -4.56 -6.70
N ASN A 71 4.04 -5.31 -5.87
CA ASN A 71 2.72 -4.88 -5.40
C ASN A 71 2.72 -3.62 -4.53
N SER A 72 3.81 -3.30 -3.80
CA SER A 72 3.87 -2.05 -3.02
C SER A 72 3.77 -0.81 -3.90
N LEU A 73 4.36 -0.85 -5.11
CA LEU A 73 4.29 0.27 -6.03
C LEU A 73 2.89 0.43 -6.58
N ALA A 74 2.24 -0.67 -6.95
CA ALA A 74 0.85 -0.66 -7.38
C ALA A 74 -0.07 -0.11 -6.28
N ASP A 75 0.12 -0.57 -5.04
CA ASP A 75 -0.63 -0.11 -3.87
C ASP A 75 -0.52 1.41 -3.67
N ILE A 76 0.70 1.96 -3.50
CA ILE A 76 0.87 3.39 -3.21
C ILE A 76 0.27 4.30 -4.29
N PHE A 77 0.37 3.93 -5.57
CA PHE A 77 -0.18 4.74 -6.66
C PHE A 77 -1.70 4.62 -6.75
N THR A 78 -2.23 3.40 -6.59
CA THR A 78 -3.67 3.16 -6.66
C THR A 78 -4.38 3.72 -5.44
N PHE A 79 -4.04 3.29 -4.23
CA PHE A 79 -4.71 3.74 -3.02
C PHE A 79 -4.38 5.19 -2.67
N GLY A 80 -3.20 5.69 -3.02
CA GLY A 80 -2.88 7.11 -2.87
C GLY A 80 -3.80 8.00 -3.69
N ARG A 81 -4.09 7.62 -4.94
CA ARG A 81 -5.04 8.34 -5.80
C ARG A 81 -6.48 8.21 -5.30
N ILE A 82 -6.88 7.01 -4.87
CA ILE A 82 -8.21 6.78 -4.31
C ILE A 82 -8.42 7.66 -3.07
N ALA A 83 -7.49 7.61 -2.11
CA ALA A 83 -7.56 8.40 -0.89
C ALA A 83 -7.69 9.91 -1.17
N ALA A 84 -6.91 10.44 -2.12
CA ALA A 84 -6.98 11.84 -2.49
C ALA A 84 -8.35 12.22 -3.09
N ASN A 85 -8.88 11.41 -4.01
CA ASN A 85 -10.18 11.65 -4.63
C ASN A 85 -11.31 11.55 -3.60
N THR A 86 -11.30 10.51 -2.76
CA THR A 86 -12.31 10.33 -1.72
C THR A 86 -12.26 11.47 -0.70
N ALA A 87 -11.08 11.89 -0.25
CA ALA A 87 -10.95 13.04 0.64
C ALA A 87 -11.46 14.35 0.04
N TYR A 88 -11.36 14.52 -1.28
CA TYR A 88 -11.92 15.67 -1.98
C TYR A 88 -13.46 15.60 -2.07
N GLU A 89 -14.00 14.44 -2.44
CA GLU A 89 -15.44 14.19 -2.56
C GLU A 89 -16.16 14.35 -1.21
N ASP A 90 -15.61 13.78 -0.14
CA ASP A 90 -16.22 13.83 1.20
C ASP A 90 -16.24 15.25 1.79
N LYS A 91 -15.25 16.09 1.48
CA LYS A 91 -15.28 17.52 1.85
C LYS A 91 -16.49 18.26 1.26
N HIS A 92 -16.92 17.89 0.07
CA HIS A 92 -18.10 18.50 -0.57
C HIS A 92 -19.41 18.05 0.06
N VAL A 93 -19.43 16.94 0.83
CA VAL A 93 -20.61 16.51 1.58
C VAL A 93 -20.76 17.29 2.88
N THR A 94 -19.66 17.70 3.53
CA THR A 94 -19.71 18.50 4.75
C THR A 94 -19.99 19.99 4.50
N ASP A 95 -19.47 20.57 3.41
CA ASP A 95 -19.60 22.02 3.14
C ASP A 95 -21.01 22.44 2.67
N VAL A 96 -21.86 21.51 2.20
CA VAL A 96 -23.27 21.81 1.88
C VAL A 96 -24.24 21.68 3.05
N ILE A 97 -23.82 21.08 4.18
CA ILE A 97 -24.70 20.87 5.35
C ILE A 97 -24.26 21.71 6.55
N THR A 98 -22.98 22.09 6.66
CA THR A 98 -22.50 22.96 7.74
C THR A 98 -21.89 24.24 7.19
N GLY A 99 -22.75 25.25 6.98
CA GLY A 99 -22.32 26.64 6.83
C GLY A 99 -21.56 27.11 8.08
N ALA A 100 -20.24 26.96 8.08
CA ALA A 100 -19.35 27.61 9.03
C ALA A 100 -18.85 28.99 8.52
N SER A 101 -19.16 29.35 7.27
CA SER A 101 -18.89 30.69 6.70
C SER A 101 -20.05 31.70 6.87
N GLN A 102 -20.99 31.44 7.80
CA GLN A 102 -22.05 32.38 8.17
C GLN A 102 -21.94 32.92 9.61
N LYS A 103 -20.72 33.00 10.16
CA LYS A 103 -20.45 33.79 11.37
C LYS A 103 -19.19 34.61 11.22
#